data_AF-A0A8B7B073-F1
#
_entry.id   AF-A0A8B7B073-F1
#
_cell.length_a   1.000
_cell.length_b   1.000
_cell.length_c   1.000
_cell.angle_alpha   90.00
_cell.angle_beta   90.00
_cell.angle_gamma   90.00
#
_symmetry.space_group_name_H-M   'P 1'
#
loop_
_entity.id
_entity.type
_entity.pdbx_description
1 polymer ?
#
loop_
_entity_poly.entity_id
_entity_poly.type
_entity_poly.pdbx_seq_one_letter_code
_entity_poly.pdbx_strand_id
1 'polypeptide(L)'
;MDHMSPKLRAFLSEPIGEKDVGWVDGVSHELAINLVTKGFSKAYILLGQFLLMHKNEAEFQRWLICCCGATECEAQESSNCLKEWCTCFL
;
A
#
# COMPACT_ATOMS: atom_id res chain seq x y z
N MET A 1 -1.39 -22.05 -0.01
CA MET A 1 -1.30 -21.18 -1.19
C MET A 1 -2.37 -20.14 -1.01
N ASP A 2 -2.01 -19.09 -0.31
CA ASP A 2 -2.89 -18.05 0.19
C ASP A 2 -3.69 -17.41 -0.93
N HIS A 3 -4.96 -17.11 -0.64
CA HIS A 3 -5.86 -16.41 -1.53
C HIS A 3 -5.32 -14.99 -1.78
N MET A 4 -4.43 -14.81 -2.77
CA MET A 4 -4.05 -13.49 -3.25
C MET A 4 -5.26 -12.84 -3.94
N SER A 5 -5.57 -11.61 -3.57
CA SER A 5 -6.61 -10.84 -4.25
C SER A 5 -6.22 -10.63 -5.73
N PRO A 6 -7.20 -10.44 -6.64
CA PRO A 6 -6.91 -10.13 -8.03
C PRO A 6 -6.06 -8.85 -8.19
N LYS A 7 -6.26 -7.87 -7.30
CA LYS A 7 -5.56 -6.60 -7.31
C LYS A 7 -4.11 -6.76 -6.85
N LEU A 8 -3.86 -7.55 -5.80
CA LEU A 8 -2.50 -7.92 -5.38
C LEU A 8 -1.75 -8.62 -6.52
N ARG A 9 -2.38 -9.60 -7.18
CA ARG A 9 -1.76 -10.30 -8.31
C ARG A 9 -1.38 -9.36 -9.44
N ALA A 10 -2.27 -8.43 -9.79
CA ALA A 10 -1.99 -7.42 -10.82
C ALA A 10 -0.90 -6.44 -10.40
N PHE A 11 -0.82 -6.08 -9.12
CA PHE A 11 0.22 -5.21 -8.61
C PHE A 11 1.61 -5.86 -8.64
N LEU A 12 1.67 -7.18 -8.42
CA LEU A 12 2.92 -7.96 -8.41
C LEU A 12 3.35 -8.48 -9.79
N SER A 13 2.55 -8.32 -10.85
CA SER A 13 2.92 -8.85 -12.18
C SER A 13 4.05 -8.08 -12.85
N GLU A 14 4.34 -6.87 -12.39
CA GLU A 14 5.38 -5.99 -12.92
C GLU A 14 5.91 -5.03 -11.84
N PRO A 15 7.09 -4.41 -12.03
CA PRO A 15 7.59 -3.39 -11.11
C PRO A 15 6.59 -2.24 -10.90
N ILE A 16 6.70 -1.55 -9.76
CA ILE A 16 5.71 -0.55 -9.30
C ILE A 16 5.45 0.57 -10.32
N GLY A 17 6.50 1.02 -11.02
CA GLY A 17 6.42 2.06 -12.05
C GLY A 17 5.72 3.34 -11.56
N GLU A 18 4.91 3.93 -12.44
CA GLU A 18 4.14 5.17 -12.19
C GLU A 18 2.68 4.92 -11.77
N LYS A 19 2.38 3.72 -11.25
CA LYS A 19 1.03 3.35 -10.79
C LYS A 19 0.52 4.34 -9.74
N ASP A 20 -0.73 4.76 -9.87
CA ASP A 20 -1.38 5.60 -8.87
C ASP A 20 -1.56 4.84 -7.56
N VAL A 21 -1.67 5.56 -6.44
CA VAL A 21 -1.79 4.95 -5.10
C VAL A 21 -3.00 4.00 -4.99
N GLY A 22 -4.06 4.28 -5.75
CA GLY A 22 -5.25 3.44 -5.81
C GLY A 22 -5.02 2.05 -6.42
N TRP A 23 -3.86 1.77 -7.02
CA TRP A 23 -3.49 0.44 -7.50
C TRP A 23 -2.97 -0.49 -6.40
N VAL A 24 -2.54 0.06 -5.26
CA VAL A 24 -2.11 -0.75 -4.12
C VAL A 24 -3.31 -1.52 -3.58
N ASP A 25 -3.13 -2.82 -3.32
CA ASP A 25 -4.21 -3.63 -2.76
C ASP A 25 -4.62 -3.12 -1.38
N GLY A 26 -5.90 -3.24 -1.02
CA GLY A 26 -6.43 -2.63 0.19
C GLY A 26 -6.63 -1.13 0.16
N VAL A 27 -6.18 -0.40 -0.88
CA VAL A 27 -6.51 1.03 -1.03
C VAL A 27 -7.86 1.19 -1.72
N SER A 28 -8.88 1.60 -0.96
CA SER A 28 -10.20 1.99 -1.48
C SER A 28 -10.17 3.35 -2.18
N HIS A 29 -11.27 3.72 -2.84
CA HIS A 29 -11.40 5.03 -3.46
C HIS A 29 -11.33 6.17 -2.43
N GLU A 30 -11.98 6.01 -1.27
CA GLU A 30 -11.97 7.02 -0.20
C GLU A 30 -10.57 7.18 0.40
N LEU A 31 -9.89 6.06 0.69
CA LEU A 31 -8.51 6.10 1.18
C LEU A 31 -7.56 6.70 0.13
N ALA A 32 -7.74 6.41 -1.16
CA ALA A 32 -6.95 7.01 -2.22
C ALA A 32 -7.10 8.54 -2.25
N ILE A 33 -8.31 9.08 -2.08
CA ILE A 33 -8.53 10.54 -1.99
C ILE A 33 -7.77 11.14 -0.80
N ASN A 34 -7.84 10.50 0.37
CA ASN A 34 -7.13 10.96 1.56
C ASN A 34 -5.61 10.95 1.38
N LEU A 35 -5.09 9.88 0.76
CA LEU A 35 -3.67 9.72 0.45
C LEU A 35 -3.19 10.78 -0.54
N VAL A 36 -3.92 11.00 -1.64
CA VAL A 36 -3.60 12.04 -2.64
C VAL A 36 -3.59 13.43 -1.98
N THR A 37 -4.57 13.74 -1.14
CA THR A 37 -4.66 15.02 -0.41
C THR A 37 -3.44 15.25 0.50
N LYS A 38 -2.80 14.16 0.97
CA LYS A 38 -1.60 14.19 1.81
C LYS A 38 -0.29 14.09 1.00
N GLY A 39 -0.35 14.07 -0.33
CA GLY A 39 0.82 14.01 -1.21
C GLY A 39 1.22 12.61 -1.66
N PHE A 40 0.46 11.58 -1.30
CA PHE A 40 0.70 10.18 -1.69
C PHE A 40 -0.08 9.83 -2.96
N SER A 41 0.17 10.55 -4.07
CA SER A 41 -0.56 10.32 -5.33
C SER A 41 -0.16 9.05 -6.06
N LYS A 42 1.10 8.62 -5.91
CA LYS A 42 1.68 7.45 -6.58
C LYS A 42 2.00 6.33 -5.61
N ALA A 43 1.89 5.09 -6.08
CA ALA A 43 2.17 3.90 -5.29
C ALA A 43 3.61 3.87 -4.76
N TYR A 44 4.59 4.33 -5.55
CA TYR A 44 5.99 4.40 -5.11
C TYR A 44 6.21 5.40 -3.97
N ILE A 45 5.38 6.45 -3.83
CA ILE A 45 5.48 7.40 -2.72
C ILE A 45 5.00 6.73 -1.43
N LEU A 46 3.89 5.98 -1.51
CA LEU A 46 3.39 5.19 -0.38
C LEU A 46 4.38 4.08 0.01
N LEU A 47 4.97 3.40 -0.97
CA LEU A 47 6.07 2.46 -0.76
C LEU A 47 7.25 3.13 -0.06
N GLY A 48 7.65 4.33 -0.49
CA GLY A 48 8.71 5.10 0.17
C GLY A 48 8.43 5.31 1.66
N GLN A 49 7.20 5.65 2.03
CA GLN A 49 6.79 5.75 3.43
C GLN A 49 6.92 4.42 4.19
N PHE A 50 6.49 3.31 3.57
CA PHE A 50 6.64 1.97 4.15
C PHE A 50 8.12 1.60 4.37
N LEU A 51 9.00 1.98 3.45
CA LEU A 51 10.45 1.77 3.56
C LEU A 51 11.10 2.64 4.65
N LEU A 52 10.65 3.89 4.81
CA LEU A 52 11.09 4.77 5.91
C LEU A 52 10.72 4.19 7.28
N MET A 53 9.64 3.43 7.35
CA MET A 53 9.22 2.67 8.53
C MET A 53 9.88 1.28 8.61
N HIS A 54 11.00 1.08 7.93
CA HIS A 54 11.78 -0.17 7.94
C HIS A 54 10.97 -1.43 7.58
N LYS A 55 9.96 -1.29 6.70
CA LYS A 55 9.01 -2.36 6.35
C LYS A 55 8.24 -2.93 7.56
N ASN A 56 8.14 -2.17 8.67
CA ASN A 56 7.40 -2.56 9.85
C ASN A 56 5.90 -2.41 9.60
N GLU A 57 5.22 -3.54 9.40
CA GLU A 57 3.78 -3.57 9.09
C GLU A 57 2.94 -2.92 10.19
N ALA A 58 3.22 -3.18 11.47
CA ALA A 58 2.43 -2.64 12.57
C ALA A 58 2.56 -1.12 12.70
N GLU A 59 3.77 -0.59 12.47
CA GLU A 59 4.01 0.86 12.46
C GLU A 59 3.32 1.53 11.27
N PHE A 60 3.46 0.94 10.08
CA PHE A 60 2.82 1.44 8.87
C PHE A 60 1.29 1.41 8.94
N GLN A 61 0.72 0.30 9.42
CA GLN A 61 -0.72 0.17 9.60
C GLN A 61 -1.26 1.24 10.56
N ARG A 62 -0.60 1.43 11.71
CA ARG A 62 -0.98 2.48 12.66
C ARG A 62 -0.90 3.88 12.03
N TRP A 63 0.16 4.15 11.28
CA TRP A 63 0.30 5.42 10.56
C TRP A 63 -0.82 5.60 9.53
N LEU A 64 -1.13 4.58 8.73
CA LEU A 64 -2.16 4.67 7.69
C LEU A 64 -3.55 4.94 8.29
N ILE A 65 -3.87 4.28 9.41
CA ILE A 65 -5.12 4.49 10.15
C ILE A 65 -5.15 5.91 10.74
N CYS A 66 -4.16 6.28 11.57
CA CYS A 66 -4.19 7.53 12.32
C CYS A 66 -3.97 8.76 11.44
N CYS A 67 -3.15 8.66 10.41
CA CYS A 67 -2.75 9.80 9.59
C CYS A 67 -3.50 9.88 8.27
N CYS A 68 -3.97 8.77 7.70
CA CYS A 68 -4.61 8.74 6.37
C CYS A 68 -6.08 8.30 6.40
N GLY A 69 -6.59 7.88 7.56
CA GLY A 69 -8.01 7.53 7.73
C GLY A 69 -8.36 6.15 7.16
N ALA A 70 -7.39 5.25 7.04
CA ALA A 70 -7.67 3.87 6.66
C ALA A 70 -8.42 3.12 7.76
N THR A 71 -9.26 2.17 7.35
CA THR A 71 -9.77 1.12 8.23
C THR A 71 -8.67 0.09 8.54
N GLU A 72 -8.88 -0.74 9.57
CA GLU A 72 -7.95 -1.83 9.93
C GLU A 72 -7.75 -2.81 8.76
N CYS A 73 -8.81 -3.10 8.01
CA CYS A 73 -8.76 -4.00 6.85
C CYS A 73 -7.87 -3.42 5.73
N GLU A 74 -8.12 -2.17 5.34
CA GLU A 74 -7.32 -1.49 4.31
C GLU A 74 -5.85 -1.36 4.71
N ALA A 75 -5.58 -1.08 5.99
CA ALA A 75 -4.22 -1.01 6.52
C ALA A 75 -3.49 -2.35 6.42
N GLN A 76 -4.16 -3.44 6.80
CA GLN A 76 -3.59 -4.78 6.75
C GLN A 76 -3.35 -5.26 5.30
N GLU A 77 -4.30 -5.02 4.40
CA GLU A 77 -4.18 -5.41 2.99
C GLU A 77 -3.10 -4.59 2.27
N SER A 78 -3.04 -3.28 2.50
CA SER A 78 -2.02 -2.41 1.89
C SER A 78 -0.62 -2.68 2.43
N SER A 79 -0.45 -2.94 3.74
CA SER A 79 0.85 -3.32 4.29
C SER A 79 1.34 -4.64 3.70
N ASN A 80 0.44 -5.63 3.58
CA ASN A 80 0.75 -6.92 2.97
C ASN A 80 1.13 -6.75 1.49
N CYS A 81 0.40 -5.94 0.75
CA CYS A 81 0.70 -5.65 -0.66
C CYS A 81 2.09 -5.07 -0.87
N LEU A 82 2.47 -4.07 -0.08
CA LEU A 82 3.77 -3.43 -0.18
C LEU A 82 4.91 -4.35 0.30
N LYS A 83 4.65 -5.19 1.31
CA LYS A 83 5.59 -6.20 1.77
C LYS A 83 5.86 -7.27 0.71
N GLU A 84 4.81 -7.84 0.12
CA GLU A 84 4.94 -8.82 -0.96
C GLU A 84 5.66 -8.21 -2.17
N TRP A 85 5.34 -6.95 -2.51
CA TRP A 85 6.06 -6.25 -3.58
C TRP A 85 7.55 -6.10 -3.26
N CYS A 86 7.90 -5.74 -2.02
CA CYS A 86 9.30 -5.69 -1.59
C CYS A 86 9.97 -7.07 -1.74
N THR A 87 9.31 -8.16 -1.32
CA THR A 87 9.86 -9.52 -1.44
C THR A 87 10.13 -9.92 -2.90
N CYS A 88 9.30 -9.45 -3.84
CA CYS A 88 9.44 -9.77 -5.26
C CYS A 88 10.48 -8.92 -6.00
N PHE A 89 10.65 -7.65 -5.62
CA PHE A 89 11.36 -6.66 -6.46
C PHE A 89 12.48 -5.89 -5.75
N LEU A 90 12.69 -6.08 -4.43
CA LEU A 90 13.71 -5.36 -3.64
C LEU A 90 14.51 -6.29 -2.71
#